data_AF-A0A0C9TC67-F1
#
_entry.id   AF-A0A0C9TC67-F1
#
_cell.length_a   1.000
_cell.length_b   1.000
_cell.length_c   1.000
_cell.angle_alpha   90.00
_cell.angle_beta   90.00
_cell.angle_gamma   90.00
#
_symmetry.space_group_name_H-M   'P 1'
#
loop_
_entity.id
_entity.type
_entity.pdbx_description
1 polymer ?
#
loop_
_entity_poly.entity_id
_entity_poly.type
_entity_poly.pdbx_seq_one_letter_code
_entity_poly.pdbx_strand_id
1 'polypeptide(L)'
;MYKIPSRPLMWSYLLLLLLSGPAVAQLPLPQPPFMPQNASAGAITSPGGSVPNPQWSSLLGNLLYFYEAQRSGKLPATNRVAWRNDSALSDGQDVHLDLTGGYYDAGDYIKCTFPLSFTLMSICWGATDFGKGYDLANQTPYLDDMLRWGLNWLMKAHPTDNTLFVQVADGDTDNAYWGGDQTIPGPRPSYQINGTSPGTDAAAGAAAAFAACSNLYQNRVFSNSYSGPATLQNSTYASLLLQHAQQLYTFATSAPGTEYQDSVPQAGEAYASSGYGDELAIAAL
;
A
#
# COMPACT_ATOMS: atom_id res chain seq x y z
N MET A 1 -77.42 38.40 0.17
CA MET A 1 -76.94 39.78 -0.04
C MET A 1 -76.82 40.45 1.31
N TYR A 2 -75.64 40.41 1.96
CA TYR A 2 -75.25 41.28 3.08
C TYR A 2 -73.71 41.33 3.11
N LYS A 3 -73.16 42.53 2.94
CA LYS A 3 -71.73 42.88 2.98
C LYS A 3 -71.31 43.11 4.45
N ILE A 4 -70.15 42.59 4.85
CA ILE A 4 -69.42 42.99 6.06
C ILE A 4 -68.09 43.63 5.60
N PRO A 5 -67.67 44.79 6.13
CA PRO A 5 -66.52 45.53 5.63
C PRO A 5 -65.18 45.03 6.16
N SER A 6 -64.19 45.01 5.27
CA SER A 6 -62.78 44.69 5.49
C SER A 6 -62.04 45.81 6.24
N ARG A 7 -61.30 45.46 7.30
CA ARG A 7 -60.22 46.28 7.86
C ARG A 7 -58.87 45.76 7.35
N PRO A 8 -57.93 46.62 6.93
CA PRO A 8 -56.58 46.19 6.56
C PRO A 8 -55.72 46.02 7.82
N LEU A 9 -55.15 44.83 8.02
CA LEU A 9 -54.01 44.67 8.93
C LEU A 9 -52.74 45.10 8.16
N MET A 10 -52.12 46.17 8.64
CA MET A 10 -50.72 46.49 8.35
C MET A 10 -49.84 45.35 8.85
N TRP A 11 -49.23 44.60 7.94
CA TRP A 11 -48.11 43.72 8.26
C TRP A 11 -46.83 44.50 8.00
N SER A 12 -46.14 44.85 9.08
CA SER A 12 -44.83 45.48 9.06
C SER A 12 -43.83 44.55 8.37
N TYR A 13 -43.26 45.00 7.26
CA TYR A 13 -42.05 44.43 6.68
C TYR A 13 -40.89 44.67 7.65
N LEU A 14 -40.67 43.74 8.58
CA LEU A 14 -39.43 43.70 9.33
C LEU A 14 -38.36 43.06 8.43
N LEU A 15 -37.52 43.92 7.88
CA LEU A 15 -36.32 43.58 7.14
C LEU A 15 -35.38 42.81 8.10
N LEU A 16 -35.41 41.48 8.09
CA LEU A 16 -34.36 40.65 8.69
C LEU A 16 -33.15 40.67 7.76
N LEU A 17 -32.37 41.74 7.86
CA LEU A 17 -30.96 41.73 7.47
C LEU A 17 -30.25 40.78 8.45
N LEU A 18 -30.22 39.49 8.12
CA LEU A 18 -29.26 38.57 8.70
C LEU A 18 -27.88 39.07 8.31
N LEU A 19 -27.22 39.73 9.28
CA LEU A 19 -25.79 39.98 9.27
C LEU A 19 -25.08 38.63 9.20
N SER A 20 -24.83 38.13 8.00
CA SER A 20 -23.78 37.14 7.76
C SER A 20 -22.44 37.84 7.94
N GLY A 21 -22.08 38.14 9.19
CA GLY A 21 -20.69 38.41 9.52
C GLY A 21 -19.88 37.18 9.12
N PRO A 22 -18.72 37.32 8.47
CA PRO A 22 -17.85 36.17 8.24
C PRO A 22 -17.62 35.53 9.60
N ALA A 23 -18.00 34.26 9.75
CA ALA A 23 -17.64 33.49 10.91
C ALA A 23 -16.11 33.37 10.89
N VAL A 24 -15.43 34.30 11.54
CA VAL A 24 -13.99 34.21 11.81
C VAL A 24 -13.83 33.21 12.96
N ALA A 25 -14.20 31.95 12.69
CA ALA A 25 -13.98 30.80 13.56
C ALA A 25 -12.55 30.26 13.41
N GLN A 26 -11.64 31.05 12.83
CA GLN A 26 -10.25 30.67 12.68
C GLN A 26 -9.50 30.99 13.98
N LEU A 27 -9.00 29.95 14.64
CA LEU A 27 -8.07 30.12 15.75
C LEU A 27 -6.80 30.82 15.27
N PRO A 28 -6.23 31.75 16.06
CA PRO A 28 -4.96 32.37 15.70
C PRO A 28 -3.85 31.31 15.67
N LEU A 29 -2.94 31.42 14.70
CA LEU A 29 -1.77 30.54 14.64
C LEU A 29 -0.86 30.77 15.87
N PRO A 30 -0.21 29.72 16.40
CA PRO A 30 0.80 29.86 17.44
C PRO A 30 1.89 30.89 17.05
N GLN A 31 2.41 31.62 18.03
CA GLN A 31 3.52 32.56 17.85
C GLN A 31 4.67 32.17 18.79
N PRO A 32 5.84 31.76 18.25
CA PRO A 32 6.15 31.62 16.83
C PRO A 32 5.35 30.47 16.16
N PRO A 33 5.14 30.52 14.83
CA PRO A 33 4.53 29.40 14.12
C PRO A 33 5.40 28.15 14.24
N PHE A 34 4.77 26.97 14.24
CA PHE A 34 5.51 25.73 14.09
C PHE A 34 6.24 25.74 12.74
N MET A 35 7.55 25.52 12.78
CA MET A 35 8.38 25.31 11.60
C MET A 35 8.99 23.91 11.69
N PRO A 36 8.96 23.11 10.60
CA PRO A 36 9.67 21.84 10.58
C PRO A 36 11.19 22.06 10.75
N GLN A 37 11.92 21.01 11.13
CA GLN A 37 13.38 21.07 11.16
C GLN A 37 13.93 21.45 9.78
N ASN A 38 15.01 22.23 9.76
CA ASN A 38 15.65 22.65 8.51
C ASN A 38 16.17 21.41 7.74
N ALA A 39 15.91 21.33 6.44
CA ALA A 39 16.37 20.24 5.58
C ALA A 39 17.90 20.02 5.66
N SER A 40 18.67 21.08 5.92
CA SER A 40 20.12 20.98 6.12
C SER A 40 20.51 20.10 7.31
N ALA A 41 19.66 19.95 8.33
CA ALA A 41 19.91 19.08 9.47
C ALA A 41 19.96 17.59 9.07
N GLY A 42 19.16 17.20 8.08
CA GLY A 42 19.21 15.86 7.49
C GLY A 42 20.44 15.64 6.61
N ALA A 43 21.00 16.70 6.02
CA ALA A 43 22.19 16.60 5.16
C ALA A 43 23.52 16.50 5.95
N ILE A 44 23.48 16.61 7.29
CA ILE A 44 24.68 16.48 8.12
C ILE A 44 25.14 15.02 8.14
N THR A 45 26.34 14.78 7.60
CA THR A 45 26.99 13.47 7.65
C THR A 45 27.29 13.08 9.09
N SER A 46 26.95 11.85 9.44
CA SER A 46 27.18 11.38 10.80
C SER A 46 28.66 11.11 11.06
N PRO A 47 29.22 11.54 12.21
CA PRO A 47 30.64 11.34 12.51
C PRO A 47 31.03 9.86 12.42
N GLY A 48 31.99 9.53 11.56
CA GLY A 48 32.52 8.16 11.42
C GLY A 48 31.56 7.14 10.77
N GLY A 49 30.37 7.53 10.34
CA GLY A 49 29.42 6.63 9.65
C GLY A 49 28.95 5.42 10.48
N SER A 50 29.03 5.52 11.81
CA SER A 50 28.67 4.47 12.78
C SER A 50 27.40 4.76 13.58
N VAL A 51 26.92 6.00 13.56
CA VAL A 51 25.66 6.41 14.19
C VAL A 51 24.82 7.05 13.09
N PRO A 52 23.57 6.64 12.86
CA PRO A 52 22.73 7.28 11.86
C PRO A 52 22.26 8.66 12.33
N ASN A 53 21.95 9.56 11.39
CA ASN A 53 21.30 10.83 11.73
C ASN A 53 19.95 10.53 12.42
N PRO A 54 19.69 11.06 13.64
CA PRO A 54 18.46 10.75 14.38
C PRO A 54 17.16 11.09 13.64
N GLN A 55 17.17 12.12 12.78
CA GLN A 55 16.03 12.48 11.96
C GLN A 55 15.70 11.37 10.95
N TRP A 56 16.72 10.81 10.29
CA TRP A 56 16.54 9.72 9.32
C TRP A 56 16.18 8.39 9.99
N SER A 57 16.76 8.08 11.16
CA SER A 57 16.36 6.91 11.94
C SER A 57 14.91 6.98 12.37
N SER A 58 14.46 8.15 12.84
CA SER A 58 13.06 8.36 13.24
C SER A 58 12.13 8.25 12.04
N LEU A 59 12.50 8.85 10.89
CA LEU A 59 11.71 8.74 9.66
C LEU A 59 11.57 7.29 9.21
N LEU A 60 12.67 6.52 9.21
CA LEU A 60 12.65 5.12 8.80
C LEU A 60 11.80 4.26 9.74
N GLY A 61 11.91 4.47 11.05
CA GLY A 61 11.06 3.80 12.03
C GLY A 61 9.57 4.13 11.84
N ASN A 62 9.24 5.40 11.58
CA ASN A 62 7.87 5.83 11.30
C ASN A 62 7.32 5.22 10.00
N LEU A 63 8.15 5.11 8.96
CA LEU A 63 7.76 4.47 7.69
C LEU A 63 7.38 3.00 7.91
N LEU A 64 8.17 2.25 8.68
CA LEU A 64 7.86 0.84 8.96
C LEU A 64 6.63 0.69 9.87
N TYR A 65 6.44 1.62 10.82
CA TYR A 65 5.23 1.69 11.62
C TYR A 65 3.99 2.01 10.78
N PHE A 66 4.11 2.86 9.76
CA PHE A 66 3.05 3.12 8.79
C PHE A 66 2.62 1.85 8.07
N TYR A 67 3.56 1.03 7.59
CA TYR A 67 3.20 -0.25 6.98
C TYR A 67 2.49 -1.19 7.97
N GLU A 68 2.94 -1.28 9.23
CA GLU A 68 2.18 -2.04 10.23
C GLU A 68 0.73 -1.55 10.38
N ALA A 69 0.52 -0.24 10.28
CA ALA A 69 -0.79 0.38 10.33
C ALA A 69 -1.65 0.13 9.07
N GLN A 70 -1.10 -0.46 8.00
CA GLN A 70 -1.82 -0.86 6.79
C GLN A 70 -2.14 -2.36 6.72
N ARG A 71 -1.72 -3.16 7.72
CA ARG A 71 -1.91 -4.63 7.71
C ARG A 71 -3.38 -5.01 7.68
N SER A 72 -3.77 -5.94 6.82
CA SER A 72 -5.09 -6.59 6.80
C SER A 72 -4.98 -8.05 7.26
N GLY A 73 -6.08 -8.68 7.68
CA GLY A 73 -6.09 -10.06 8.14
C GLY A 73 -5.95 -10.17 9.67
N LYS A 74 -5.54 -11.35 10.13
CA LYS A 74 -5.29 -11.61 11.55
C LYS A 74 -3.93 -11.04 11.95
N LEU A 75 -3.94 -10.01 12.80
CA LEU A 75 -2.74 -9.34 13.27
C LEU A 75 -1.91 -10.26 14.19
N PRO A 76 -0.57 -10.13 14.18
CA PRO A 76 0.27 -10.94 15.04
C PRO A 76 0.18 -10.45 16.49
N ALA A 77 0.49 -11.32 17.46
CA ALA A 77 0.57 -10.94 18.87
C ALA A 77 1.63 -9.85 19.16
N THR A 78 2.55 -9.63 18.21
CA THR A 78 3.59 -8.59 18.24
C THR A 78 3.15 -7.25 17.63
N ASN A 79 1.89 -7.10 17.22
CA ASN A 79 1.38 -5.86 16.64
C ASN A 79 1.67 -4.64 17.53
N ARG A 80 2.30 -3.59 16.97
CA ARG A 80 2.62 -2.35 17.69
C ARG A 80 1.53 -1.28 17.53
N VAL A 81 0.63 -1.45 16.58
CA VAL A 81 -0.40 -0.46 16.25
C VAL A 81 -1.67 -0.78 17.02
N ALA A 82 -1.75 -0.31 18.26
CA ALA A 82 -2.78 -0.71 19.23
C ALA A 82 -4.22 -0.36 18.84
N TRP A 83 -4.42 0.53 17.87
CA TRP A 83 -5.74 0.94 17.37
C TRP A 83 -6.18 0.16 16.11
N ARG A 84 -5.31 -0.70 15.55
CA ARG A 84 -5.64 -1.62 14.45
C ARG A 84 -6.11 -2.97 15.01
N ASN A 85 -7.02 -3.61 14.30
CA ASN A 85 -7.68 -4.86 14.70
C ASN A 85 -7.52 -5.95 13.64
N ASP A 86 -7.83 -7.19 14.04
CA ASP A 86 -8.07 -8.27 13.08
C ASP A 86 -9.23 -7.88 12.14
N SER A 87 -9.02 -7.98 10.84
CA SER A 87 -9.98 -7.51 9.84
C SER A 87 -9.96 -8.34 8.55
N ALA A 88 -11.03 -8.27 7.75
CA ALA A 88 -11.13 -8.94 6.44
C ALA A 88 -10.76 -10.44 6.47
N LEU A 89 -11.20 -11.15 7.52
CA LEU A 89 -10.85 -12.56 7.80
C LEU A 89 -11.54 -13.57 6.88
N SER A 90 -12.39 -13.11 5.97
CA SER A 90 -13.11 -13.91 4.98
C SER A 90 -12.62 -13.70 3.54
N ASP A 91 -11.59 -12.88 3.33
CA ASP A 91 -11.04 -12.62 2.01
C ASP A 91 -10.59 -13.93 1.33
N GLY A 92 -11.05 -14.17 0.10
CA GLY A 92 -10.77 -15.37 -0.69
C GLY A 92 -11.80 -16.50 -0.57
N GLN A 93 -12.77 -16.42 0.36
CA GLN A 93 -13.78 -17.47 0.52
C GLN A 93 -14.65 -17.68 -0.73
N ASP A 94 -14.90 -16.61 -1.50
CA ASP A 94 -15.66 -16.62 -2.75
C ASP A 94 -15.00 -17.45 -3.86
N VAL A 95 -13.68 -17.65 -3.77
CA VAL A 95 -12.86 -18.44 -4.69
C VAL A 95 -12.23 -19.67 -4.03
N HIS A 96 -12.69 -20.03 -2.83
CA HIS A 96 -12.21 -21.19 -2.06
C HIS A 96 -10.71 -21.16 -1.73
N LEU A 97 -10.14 -19.97 -1.51
CA LEU A 97 -8.76 -19.76 -1.09
C LEU A 97 -8.69 -18.97 0.22
N ASP A 98 -7.53 -18.99 0.87
CA ASP A 98 -7.20 -18.04 1.93
C ASP A 98 -6.45 -16.86 1.32
N LEU A 99 -7.13 -15.70 1.18
CA LEU A 99 -6.52 -14.44 0.76
C LEU A 99 -6.48 -13.42 1.92
N THR A 100 -6.55 -13.90 3.17
CA THR A 100 -6.35 -13.07 4.36
C THR A 100 -4.88 -12.69 4.53
N GLY A 101 -4.62 -11.55 5.17
CA GLY A 101 -3.27 -10.96 5.26
C GLY A 101 -3.10 -9.78 4.31
N GLY A 102 -1.85 -9.41 4.05
CA GLY A 102 -1.50 -8.38 3.07
C GLY A 102 -1.72 -6.96 3.59
N TYR A 103 -1.60 -5.99 2.69
CA TYR A 103 -1.76 -4.58 3.00
C TYR A 103 -3.02 -4.03 2.35
N TYR A 104 -3.72 -3.16 3.09
CA TYR A 104 -4.64 -2.22 2.51
C TYR A 104 -3.86 -1.19 1.70
N ASP A 105 -4.41 -0.81 0.56
CA ASP A 105 -3.70 -0.01 -0.43
C ASP A 105 -3.42 1.43 0.06
N ALA A 106 -4.47 2.16 0.46
CA ALA A 106 -4.34 3.56 0.86
C ALA A 106 -5.13 3.87 2.13
N GLY A 107 -6.10 4.80 2.05
CA GLY A 107 -7.02 5.11 3.15
C GLY A 107 -8.28 4.25 3.14
N ASP A 108 -8.41 3.39 2.13
CA ASP A 108 -9.47 2.42 1.90
C ASP A 108 -9.06 1.03 2.42
N TYR A 109 -9.89 0.04 2.14
CA TYR A 109 -9.70 -1.36 2.54
C TYR A 109 -9.63 -2.34 1.37
N ILE A 110 -9.47 -1.87 0.13
CA ILE A 110 -9.10 -2.75 -0.99
C ILE A 110 -7.66 -3.23 -0.86
N LYS A 111 -7.36 -4.36 -1.50
CA LYS A 111 -5.99 -4.87 -1.64
C LYS A 111 -5.64 -4.89 -3.11
N CYS A 112 -4.65 -4.09 -3.51
CA CYS A 112 -4.25 -3.97 -4.91
C CYS A 112 -2.85 -4.56 -5.11
N THR A 113 -2.76 -5.66 -5.84
CA THR A 113 -1.50 -6.39 -6.05
C THR A 113 -0.50 -5.59 -6.86
N PHE A 114 -0.96 -4.81 -7.83
CA PHE A 114 -0.08 -4.06 -8.73
C PHE A 114 0.75 -2.99 -7.99
N PRO A 115 0.16 -2.03 -7.25
CA PRO A 115 0.92 -1.07 -6.45
C PRO A 115 1.66 -1.72 -5.26
N LEU A 116 1.12 -2.80 -4.67
CA LEU A 116 1.84 -3.54 -3.63
C LEU A 116 3.13 -4.18 -4.17
N SER A 117 3.10 -4.73 -5.39
CA SER A 117 4.27 -5.32 -6.03
C SER A 117 5.37 -4.29 -6.24
N PHE A 118 5.01 -3.11 -6.77
CA PHE A 118 5.95 -1.98 -6.89
C PHE A 118 6.55 -1.57 -5.53
N THR A 119 5.71 -1.51 -4.49
CA THR A 119 6.13 -1.16 -3.12
C THR A 119 7.16 -2.16 -2.58
N LEU A 120 6.87 -3.46 -2.65
CA LEU A 120 7.76 -4.52 -2.17
C LEU A 120 9.07 -4.55 -2.96
N MET A 121 8.99 -4.44 -4.30
CA MET A 121 10.15 -4.36 -5.17
C MET A 121 11.05 -3.18 -4.79
N SER A 122 10.47 -1.99 -4.64
CA SER A 122 11.19 -0.75 -4.33
C SER A 122 11.88 -0.80 -2.96
N ILE A 123 11.19 -1.34 -1.94
CA ILE A 123 11.77 -1.51 -0.60
C ILE A 123 12.90 -2.54 -0.64
N CYS A 124 12.72 -3.67 -1.32
CA CYS A 124 13.76 -4.69 -1.45
C CYS A 124 14.98 -4.20 -2.23
N TRP A 125 14.79 -3.42 -3.29
CA TRP A 125 15.88 -2.75 -3.99
C TRP A 125 16.60 -1.78 -3.05
N GLY A 126 15.86 -0.87 -2.42
CA GLY A 126 16.42 0.12 -1.50
C GLY A 126 17.19 -0.51 -0.33
N ALA A 127 16.67 -1.61 0.23
CA ALA A 127 17.33 -2.37 1.28
C ALA A 127 18.53 -3.20 0.79
N THR A 128 18.58 -3.57 -0.50
CA THR A 128 19.75 -4.21 -1.12
C THR A 128 20.90 -3.23 -1.33
N ASP A 129 20.56 -1.97 -1.62
CA ASP A 129 21.56 -0.96 -1.97
C ASP A 129 22.02 -0.10 -0.78
N PHE A 130 21.05 0.32 0.05
CA PHE A 130 21.20 1.19 1.21
C PHE A 130 21.01 0.46 2.54
N GLY A 131 21.27 -0.85 2.55
CA GLY A 131 20.98 -1.75 3.65
C GLY A 131 21.60 -1.38 5.00
N LYS A 132 22.83 -0.86 4.99
CA LYS A 132 23.52 -0.40 6.19
C LYS A 132 22.70 0.66 6.97
N GLY A 133 21.87 1.44 6.28
CA GLY A 133 20.97 2.41 6.93
C GLY A 133 19.95 1.74 7.85
N TYR A 134 19.37 0.62 7.44
CA TYR A 134 18.45 -0.17 8.25
C TYR A 134 19.16 -0.77 9.47
N ASP A 135 20.37 -1.30 9.28
CA ASP A 135 21.14 -1.91 10.37
C ASP A 135 21.53 -0.89 11.44
N LEU A 136 22.08 0.25 11.00
CA LEU A 136 22.49 1.33 11.90
C LEU A 136 21.30 1.95 12.66
N ALA A 137 20.13 2.02 12.03
CA ALA A 137 18.91 2.52 12.66
C ALA A 137 18.19 1.46 13.52
N ASN A 138 18.74 0.24 13.63
CA ASN A 138 18.12 -0.90 14.29
C ASN A 138 16.69 -1.18 13.78
N GLN A 139 16.49 -1.03 12.46
CA GLN A 139 15.22 -1.21 11.78
C GLN A 139 15.14 -2.49 10.94
N THR A 140 16.26 -3.21 10.77
CA THR A 140 16.32 -4.46 9.99
C THR A 140 15.27 -5.52 10.39
N PRO A 141 14.97 -5.76 11.68
CA PRO A 141 13.90 -6.68 12.06
C PRO A 141 12.49 -6.21 11.64
N TYR A 142 12.21 -4.91 11.70
CA TYR A 142 10.93 -4.35 11.27
C TYR A 142 10.80 -4.33 9.74
N LEU A 143 11.92 -4.18 9.02
CA LEU A 143 11.98 -4.37 7.57
C LEU A 143 11.64 -5.83 7.19
N ASP A 144 12.26 -6.82 7.84
CA ASP A 144 11.93 -8.25 7.61
C ASP A 144 10.45 -8.53 7.89
N ASP A 145 9.91 -8.03 9.00
CA ASP A 145 8.50 -8.19 9.38
C ASP A 145 7.54 -7.53 8.37
N MET A 146 7.87 -6.34 7.87
CA MET A 146 7.11 -5.65 6.81
C MET A 146 7.12 -6.46 5.50
N LEU A 147 8.30 -6.86 5.05
CA LEU A 147 8.45 -7.60 3.79
C LEU A 147 7.74 -8.94 3.84
N ARG A 148 7.90 -9.70 4.93
CA ARG A 148 7.22 -11.00 5.10
C ARG A 148 5.71 -10.86 5.10
N TRP A 149 5.16 -9.80 5.69
CA TRP A 149 3.71 -9.59 5.70
C TRP A 149 3.14 -9.45 4.28
N GLY A 150 3.78 -8.61 3.45
CA GLY A 150 3.37 -8.41 2.06
C GLY A 150 3.67 -9.62 1.17
N LEU A 151 4.88 -10.17 1.23
CA LEU A 151 5.30 -11.30 0.39
C LEU A 151 4.53 -12.58 0.71
N ASN A 152 4.21 -12.85 1.98
CA ASN A 152 3.39 -14.01 2.34
C ASN A 152 1.98 -13.91 1.76
N TRP A 153 1.40 -12.71 1.73
CA TRP A 153 0.11 -12.51 1.07
C TRP A 153 0.23 -12.61 -0.45
N LEU A 154 1.28 -12.03 -1.05
CA LEU A 154 1.52 -12.12 -2.49
C LEU A 154 1.68 -13.59 -2.95
N MET A 155 2.30 -14.45 -2.13
CA MET A 155 2.38 -15.89 -2.40
C MET A 155 1.00 -16.57 -2.34
N LYS A 156 0.13 -16.18 -1.40
CA LYS A 156 -1.27 -16.66 -1.36
C LYS A 156 -2.05 -16.20 -2.59
N ALA A 157 -1.81 -14.97 -3.04
CA ALA A 157 -2.39 -14.40 -4.25
C ALA A 157 -1.87 -15.06 -5.54
N HIS A 158 -0.78 -15.83 -5.49
CA HIS A 158 -0.22 -16.60 -6.61
C HIS A 158 -0.33 -18.12 -6.32
N PRO A 159 -1.54 -18.70 -6.35
CA PRO A 159 -1.77 -20.09 -5.92
C PRO A 159 -1.31 -21.15 -6.93
N THR A 160 -1.20 -20.78 -8.22
CA THR A 160 -0.76 -21.67 -9.31
C THR A 160 0.10 -20.91 -10.30
N ASP A 161 0.95 -21.60 -11.05
CA ASP A 161 1.97 -21.04 -11.95
C ASP A 161 1.49 -19.92 -12.90
N ASN A 162 0.20 -19.88 -13.23
CA ASN A 162 -0.40 -18.95 -14.18
C ASN A 162 -1.66 -18.26 -13.64
N THR A 163 -1.82 -18.14 -12.32
CA THR A 163 -2.94 -17.40 -11.71
C THR A 163 -2.42 -16.42 -10.68
N LEU A 164 -2.82 -15.15 -10.81
CA LEU A 164 -2.51 -14.10 -9.84
C LEU A 164 -3.79 -13.34 -9.47
N PHE A 165 -4.11 -13.30 -8.18
CA PHE A 165 -5.13 -12.41 -7.65
C PHE A 165 -4.58 -10.99 -7.64
N VAL A 166 -5.23 -10.11 -8.39
CA VAL A 166 -4.79 -8.73 -8.63
C VAL A 166 -5.52 -7.72 -7.76
N GLN A 167 -6.71 -8.09 -7.26
CA GLN A 167 -7.46 -7.28 -6.33
C GLN A 167 -8.33 -8.11 -5.39
N VAL A 168 -8.50 -7.65 -4.15
CA VAL A 168 -9.53 -8.11 -3.23
C VAL A 168 -10.36 -6.91 -2.76
N ALA A 169 -11.67 -7.09 -2.77
CA ALA A 169 -12.73 -6.09 -2.62
C ALA A 169 -12.97 -5.20 -3.85
N ASP A 170 -14.23 -4.78 -3.98
CA ASP A 170 -14.73 -3.89 -5.01
C ASP A 170 -14.46 -2.43 -4.61
N GLY A 171 -13.83 -1.65 -5.49
CA GLY A 171 -13.38 -0.29 -5.18
C GLY A 171 -14.53 0.65 -4.84
N ASP A 172 -15.64 0.60 -5.57
CA ASP A 172 -16.79 1.47 -5.34
C ASP A 172 -17.47 1.17 -3.99
N THR A 173 -17.70 -0.11 -3.70
CA THR A 173 -18.34 -0.53 -2.46
C THR A 173 -17.47 -0.20 -1.24
N ASP A 174 -16.15 -0.40 -1.37
CA ASP A 174 -15.19 -0.12 -0.31
C ASP A 174 -15.07 1.40 -0.07
N ASN A 175 -14.96 2.20 -1.13
CA ASN A 175 -14.86 3.67 -1.04
C ASN A 175 -16.17 4.35 -0.60
N ALA A 176 -17.31 3.67 -0.68
CA ALA A 176 -18.57 4.14 -0.11
C ALA A 176 -18.62 3.99 1.43
N TYR A 177 -17.68 3.26 2.03
CA TYR A 177 -17.60 3.03 3.45
C TYR A 177 -16.58 3.95 4.12
N TRP A 178 -17.01 4.65 5.18
CA TRP A 178 -16.12 5.42 6.05
C TRP A 178 -16.24 4.91 7.49
N GLY A 179 -15.27 4.11 7.93
CA GLY A 179 -15.27 3.54 9.27
C GLY A 179 -14.00 2.75 9.60
N GLY A 180 -14.00 2.13 10.79
CA GLY A 180 -12.88 1.32 11.27
C GLY A 180 -12.79 -0.06 10.59
N ASP A 181 -11.70 -0.76 10.85
CA ASP A 181 -11.33 -2.03 10.24
C ASP A 181 -12.14 -3.25 10.75
N GLN A 182 -12.86 -3.10 11.86
CA GLN A 182 -13.71 -4.16 12.42
C GLN A 182 -15.06 -4.33 11.72
N THR A 183 -15.52 -3.31 11.00
CA THR A 183 -16.87 -3.26 10.41
C THR A 183 -16.87 -3.01 8.91
N ILE A 184 -15.76 -3.38 8.24
CA ILE A 184 -15.64 -3.30 6.79
C ILE A 184 -16.78 -4.13 6.16
N PRO A 185 -17.63 -3.54 5.31
CA PRO A 185 -18.75 -4.24 4.71
C PRO A 185 -18.28 -5.31 3.73
N GLY A 186 -19.06 -6.38 3.63
CA GLY A 186 -18.97 -7.35 2.55
C GLY A 186 -20.10 -7.15 1.53
N PRO A 187 -20.05 -7.84 0.38
CA PRO A 187 -19.02 -8.81 -0.02
C PRO A 187 -17.69 -8.14 -0.41
N ARG A 188 -16.58 -8.88 -0.27
CA ARG A 188 -15.22 -8.47 -0.67
C ARG A 188 -14.71 -9.42 -1.77
N PRO A 189 -15.15 -9.24 -3.03
CA PRO A 189 -14.85 -10.17 -4.12
C PRO A 189 -13.35 -10.26 -4.43
N SER A 190 -12.92 -11.43 -4.92
CA SER A 190 -11.53 -11.71 -5.30
C SER A 190 -11.38 -11.72 -6.81
N TYR A 191 -10.51 -10.86 -7.36
CA TYR A 191 -10.31 -10.72 -8.80
C TYR A 191 -8.94 -11.26 -9.21
N GLN A 192 -8.90 -12.05 -10.29
CA GLN A 192 -7.68 -12.71 -10.76
C GLN A 192 -7.44 -12.49 -12.24
N ILE A 193 -6.16 -12.48 -12.60
CA ILE A 193 -5.69 -12.76 -13.96
C ILE A 193 -5.22 -14.21 -14.05
N ASN A 194 -5.34 -14.80 -15.23
CA ASN A 194 -4.86 -16.14 -15.50
C ASN A 194 -4.59 -16.37 -17.00
N GLY A 195 -4.31 -17.61 -17.40
CA GLY A 195 -4.06 -17.97 -18.81
C GLY A 195 -5.20 -17.67 -19.80
N THR A 196 -6.45 -17.51 -19.35
CA THR A 196 -7.59 -17.12 -20.21
C THR A 196 -7.92 -15.63 -20.14
N SER A 197 -7.52 -14.97 -19.06
CA SER A 197 -7.72 -13.55 -18.78
C SER A 197 -6.38 -12.96 -18.32
N PRO A 198 -5.42 -12.75 -19.24
CA PRO A 198 -4.04 -12.40 -18.90
C PRO A 198 -3.88 -10.97 -18.40
N GLY A 199 -2.78 -10.71 -17.69
CA GLY A 199 -2.36 -9.38 -17.25
C GLY A 199 -0.84 -9.32 -17.12
N THR A 200 -0.18 -8.98 -18.22
CA THR A 200 1.28 -9.05 -18.38
C THR A 200 2.01 -8.13 -17.42
N ASP A 201 1.52 -6.89 -17.28
CA ASP A 201 2.01 -5.88 -16.33
C ASP A 201 1.92 -6.35 -14.88
N ALA A 202 0.74 -6.74 -14.40
CA ALA A 202 0.56 -7.16 -13.01
C ALA A 202 1.35 -8.43 -12.70
N ALA A 203 1.41 -9.41 -13.62
CA ALA A 203 2.21 -10.62 -13.46
C ALA A 203 3.71 -10.32 -13.43
N ALA A 204 4.21 -9.50 -14.36
CA ALA A 204 5.62 -9.12 -14.40
C ALA A 204 6.02 -8.23 -13.22
N GLY A 205 5.17 -7.29 -12.79
CA GLY A 205 5.39 -6.47 -11.60
C GLY A 205 5.51 -7.32 -10.32
N ALA A 206 4.61 -8.30 -10.14
CA ALA A 206 4.71 -9.25 -9.03
C ALA A 206 5.95 -10.15 -9.14
N ALA A 207 6.33 -10.57 -10.34
CA ALA A 207 7.59 -11.29 -10.57
C ALA A 207 8.82 -10.47 -10.16
N ALA A 208 8.86 -9.18 -10.53
CA ALA A 208 9.93 -8.26 -10.15
C ALA A 208 10.01 -8.08 -8.63
N ALA A 209 8.87 -7.97 -7.94
CA ALA A 209 8.82 -7.91 -6.48
C ALA A 209 9.42 -9.15 -5.82
N PHE A 210 9.01 -10.33 -6.26
CA PHE A 210 9.56 -11.59 -5.77
C PHE A 210 11.06 -11.73 -6.05
N ALA A 211 11.51 -11.38 -7.25
CA ALA A 211 12.91 -11.45 -7.64
C ALA A 211 13.79 -10.49 -6.83
N ALA A 212 13.38 -9.22 -6.70
CA ALA A 212 14.10 -8.21 -5.92
C ALA A 212 14.21 -8.62 -4.45
N CYS A 213 13.13 -9.14 -3.87
CA CYS A 213 13.16 -9.60 -2.48
C CYS A 213 13.97 -10.89 -2.31
N SER A 214 13.90 -11.83 -3.26
CA SER A 214 14.79 -13.01 -3.27
C SER A 214 16.27 -12.60 -3.25
N ASN A 215 16.64 -11.60 -4.05
CA ASN A 215 17.99 -11.04 -4.10
C ASN A 215 18.46 -10.53 -2.72
N LEU A 216 17.61 -9.74 -2.05
CA LEU A 216 17.86 -9.24 -0.70
C LEU A 216 18.02 -10.38 0.32
N TYR A 217 17.07 -11.33 0.39
CA TYR A 217 17.12 -12.46 1.34
C TYR A 217 18.29 -13.41 1.08
N GLN A 218 18.85 -13.40 -0.14
CA GLN A 218 20.02 -14.15 -0.53
C GLN A 218 21.33 -13.38 -0.26
N ASN A 219 21.26 -12.16 0.27
CA ASN A 219 22.39 -11.27 0.54
C ASN A 219 23.25 -11.03 -0.71
N ARG A 220 22.60 -10.90 -1.87
CA ARG A 220 23.28 -10.53 -3.11
C ARG A 220 23.50 -9.01 -3.14
N VAL A 221 24.53 -8.60 -3.88
CA VAL A 221 24.98 -7.20 -3.91
C VAL A 221 24.99 -6.74 -5.36
N PHE A 222 24.45 -5.55 -5.63
CA PHE A 222 24.59 -4.92 -6.94
C PHE A 222 26.04 -4.47 -7.17
N SER A 223 26.52 -4.54 -8.42
CA SER A 223 27.92 -4.22 -8.76
C SER A 223 28.37 -2.83 -8.31
N ASN A 224 27.45 -1.87 -8.19
CA ASN A 224 27.71 -0.48 -7.75
C ASN A 224 26.94 -0.13 -6.48
N SER A 225 26.78 -1.08 -5.55
CA SER A 225 26.01 -0.82 -4.35
C SER A 225 26.63 0.26 -3.46
N TYR A 226 25.81 1.15 -2.89
CA TYR A 226 26.26 2.23 -2.01
C TYR A 226 26.75 1.73 -0.65
N SER A 227 26.04 0.77 -0.04
CA SER A 227 26.38 0.29 1.31
C SER A 227 26.19 -1.21 1.53
N GLY A 228 25.75 -1.95 0.51
CA GLY A 228 25.39 -3.36 0.61
C GLY A 228 24.01 -3.59 1.22
N PRO A 229 23.53 -4.86 1.18
CA PRO A 229 22.21 -5.23 1.63
C PRO A 229 22.05 -5.17 3.15
N ALA A 230 20.81 -4.97 3.61
CA ALA A 230 20.47 -5.01 5.03
C ALA A 230 20.76 -6.42 5.57
N THR A 231 21.09 -6.52 6.86
CA THR A 231 21.50 -7.80 7.48
C THR A 231 20.34 -8.75 7.78
N LEU A 232 19.45 -8.97 6.80
CA LEU A 232 18.38 -9.98 6.82
C LEU A 232 18.66 -11.05 5.77
N GLN A 233 18.61 -12.32 6.17
CA GLN A 233 18.98 -13.45 5.30
C GLN A 233 18.13 -14.68 5.59
N ASN A 234 17.65 -15.33 4.54
CA ASN A 234 16.96 -16.60 4.62
C ASN A 234 16.95 -17.27 3.25
N SER A 235 17.90 -18.18 2.99
CA SER A 235 18.07 -18.80 1.66
C SER A 235 16.90 -19.69 1.22
N THR A 236 16.24 -20.35 2.18
CA THR A 236 15.03 -21.15 1.90
C THR A 236 13.89 -20.24 1.46
N TYR A 237 13.66 -19.14 2.17
CA TYR A 237 12.65 -18.16 1.79
C TYR A 237 13.01 -17.49 0.46
N ALA A 238 14.26 -17.09 0.26
CA ALA A 238 14.74 -16.53 -1.01
C ALA A 238 14.48 -17.46 -2.20
N SER A 239 14.71 -18.76 -2.04
CA SER A 239 14.45 -19.77 -3.08
C SER A 239 12.97 -19.90 -3.39
N LEU A 240 12.11 -19.85 -2.37
CA LEU A 240 10.65 -19.85 -2.56
C LEU A 240 10.18 -18.60 -3.31
N LEU A 241 10.67 -17.41 -2.93
CA LEU A 241 10.37 -16.17 -3.64
C LEU A 241 10.83 -16.25 -5.10
N LEU A 242 12.04 -16.76 -5.36
CA LEU A 242 12.55 -16.92 -6.72
C LEU A 242 11.69 -17.87 -7.57
N GLN A 243 11.16 -18.94 -6.97
CA GLN A 243 10.25 -19.85 -7.67
C GLN A 243 8.99 -19.10 -8.13
N HIS A 244 8.33 -18.34 -7.24
CA HIS A 244 7.17 -17.55 -7.60
C HIS A 244 7.50 -16.48 -8.67
N ALA A 245 8.69 -15.86 -8.58
CA ALA A 245 9.16 -14.91 -9.58
C ALA A 245 9.26 -15.54 -10.97
N GLN A 246 9.91 -16.71 -11.06
CA GLN A 246 10.12 -17.42 -12.33
C GLN A 246 8.82 -17.89 -12.96
N GLN A 247 7.89 -18.40 -12.14
CA GLN A 247 6.56 -18.81 -12.59
C GLN A 247 5.77 -17.62 -13.15
N LEU A 248 5.66 -16.51 -12.42
CA LEU A 248 4.93 -15.32 -12.88
C LEU A 248 5.58 -14.65 -14.08
N TYR A 249 6.91 -14.60 -14.14
CA TYR A 249 7.60 -14.08 -15.32
C TYR A 249 7.36 -14.97 -16.55
N THR A 250 7.34 -16.29 -16.36
CA THR A 250 6.98 -17.25 -17.42
C THR A 250 5.53 -17.05 -17.87
N PHE A 251 4.59 -16.87 -16.94
CA PHE A 251 3.20 -16.53 -17.26
C PHE A 251 3.11 -15.23 -18.06
N ALA A 252 3.76 -14.16 -17.60
CA ALA A 252 3.75 -12.84 -18.25
C ALA A 252 4.30 -12.87 -19.68
N THR A 253 5.34 -13.67 -19.93
CA THR A 253 6.04 -13.74 -21.23
C THR A 253 5.47 -14.78 -22.19
N SER A 254 4.68 -15.75 -21.71
CA SER A 254 4.07 -16.80 -22.54
C SER A 254 2.63 -16.49 -22.96
N ALA A 255 1.92 -15.65 -22.19
CA ALA A 255 0.59 -15.18 -22.56
C ALA A 255 0.67 -14.06 -23.63
N PRO A 256 -0.42 -13.83 -24.40
CA PRO A 256 -0.53 -12.61 -25.20
C PRO A 256 -0.34 -11.37 -24.32
N GLY A 257 0.49 -10.42 -24.77
CA GLY A 257 0.71 -9.16 -24.07
C GLY A 257 -0.59 -8.40 -23.88
N THR A 258 -1.04 -8.24 -22.64
CA THR A 258 -2.34 -7.63 -22.29
C THR A 258 -2.19 -6.89 -20.96
N GLU A 259 -2.71 -5.68 -20.88
CA GLU A 259 -2.76 -4.93 -19.63
C GLU A 259 -3.80 -5.58 -18.72
N TYR A 260 -3.51 -5.72 -17.43
CA TYR A 260 -4.38 -6.49 -16.53
C TYR A 260 -5.80 -5.93 -16.43
N GLN A 261 -5.99 -4.61 -16.60
CA GLN A 261 -7.32 -4.00 -16.62
C GLN A 261 -8.20 -4.46 -17.79
N ASP A 262 -7.62 -4.90 -18.91
CA ASP A 262 -8.41 -5.39 -20.05
C ASP A 262 -9.07 -6.74 -19.72
N SER A 263 -8.44 -7.50 -18.82
CA SER A 263 -8.97 -8.76 -18.28
C SER A 263 -9.82 -8.56 -17.03
N VAL A 264 -9.46 -7.58 -16.19
CA VAL A 264 -10.11 -7.30 -14.91
C VAL A 264 -10.39 -5.79 -14.81
N PRO A 265 -11.45 -5.27 -15.45
CA PRO A 265 -11.73 -3.84 -15.49
C PRO A 265 -11.88 -3.18 -14.11
N GLN A 266 -12.45 -3.91 -13.15
CA GLN A 266 -12.64 -3.44 -11.76
C GLN A 266 -11.32 -3.07 -11.08
N ALA A 267 -10.23 -3.75 -11.44
CA ALA A 267 -8.93 -3.47 -10.86
C ALA A 267 -8.22 -2.30 -11.58
N GLY A 268 -8.62 -1.98 -12.81
CA GLY A 268 -8.17 -0.79 -13.53
C GLY A 268 -8.85 0.51 -13.07
N GLU A 269 -10.05 0.43 -12.46
CA GLU A 269 -10.73 1.60 -11.89
C GLU A 269 -9.92 2.24 -10.75
N ALA A 270 -9.20 1.43 -9.97
CA ALA A 270 -8.29 1.91 -8.94
C ALA A 270 -6.90 2.25 -9.53
N TYR A 271 -6.30 1.34 -10.30
CA TYR A 271 -4.89 1.45 -10.71
C TYR A 271 -4.63 1.09 -12.19
N ALA A 272 -5.31 1.73 -13.14
CA ALA A 272 -5.06 1.49 -14.57
C ALA A 272 -3.57 1.53 -14.95
N SER A 273 -3.12 0.50 -15.65
CA SER A 273 -1.79 0.41 -16.24
C SER A 273 -1.66 1.29 -17.49
N SER A 274 -0.46 1.78 -17.76
CA SER A 274 -0.12 2.51 -19.00
C SER A 274 0.58 1.64 -20.05
N GLY A 275 0.84 0.38 -19.72
CA GLY A 275 1.60 -0.56 -20.55
C GLY A 275 2.27 -1.63 -19.69
N TYR A 276 2.92 -2.61 -20.33
CA TYR A 276 3.58 -3.73 -19.64
C TYR A 276 5.05 -3.92 -20.03
N GLY A 277 5.57 -3.06 -20.92
CA GLY A 277 6.91 -3.22 -21.48
C GLY A 277 8.00 -2.97 -20.44
N ASP A 278 7.80 -1.98 -19.59
CA ASP A 278 8.67 -1.66 -18.47
C ASP A 278 8.57 -2.67 -17.33
N GLU A 279 7.38 -3.21 -17.03
CA GLU A 279 7.21 -4.31 -16.08
C GLU A 279 7.96 -5.57 -16.53
N LEU A 280 7.88 -5.92 -17.81
CA LEU A 280 8.67 -7.03 -18.37
C LEU A 280 10.17 -6.77 -18.26
N ALA A 281 10.62 -5.54 -18.56
CA ALA A 281 12.04 -5.19 -18.48
C ALA A 281 12.57 -5.26 -17.04
N ILE A 282 11.82 -4.73 -16.06
CA ILE A 282 12.25 -4.74 -14.66
C ILE A 282 12.20 -6.15 -14.06
N ALA A 283 11.24 -6.98 -14.45
CA ALA A 283 11.15 -8.36 -13.98
C ALA A 283 12.28 -9.25 -14.51
N ALA A 284 12.82 -8.93 -15.69
CA ALA A 284 13.91 -9.66 -16.32
C ALA A 284 15.30 -9.32 -15.75
N LEU A 285 15.45 -8.15 -15.11
CA LEU A 285 16.70 -7.60 -14.58
C LEU A 285 17.18 -8.35 -13.32
#